data_AF-X1TDI5-F1
#
_entry.id   AF-X1TDI5-F1
#
_cell.length_a   1.000
_cell.length_b   1.000
_cell.length_c   1.000
_cell.angle_alpha   90.00
_cell.angle_beta   90.00
_cell.angle_gamma   90.00
#
_symmetry.space_group_name_H-M   'P 1'
#
loop_
_entity.id
_entity.type
_entity.pdbx_description
1 polymer ?
#
loop_
_entity_poly.entity_id
_entity_poly.type
_entity_poly.pdbx_seq_one_letter_code
_entity_poly.pdbx_strand_id
1 'polypeptide(L)' 'PLMIELKYSLVIEATADPGFFSFYSPDLEGFTGVGHSVEDCLYKAKWGMEEHINLLKEKGLP' A
#
# COMPACT_ATOMS: atom_id res chain seq x y z
N PRO A 1 13.85 15.90 -5.38
CA PRO A 1 13.84 14.41 -5.37
C PRO A 1 12.43 13.92 -5.02
N LEU A 2 11.94 12.93 -5.78
CA LEU A 2 10.61 12.33 -5.62
C LEU A 2 10.61 11.42 -4.37
N MET A 3 10.76 12.01 -3.18
CA MET A 3 10.78 11.27 -1.93
C MET A 3 9.33 11.11 -1.48
N ILE A 4 8.78 9.92 -1.70
CA ILE A 4 7.44 9.55 -1.23
C ILE A 4 7.57 9.17 0.24
N GLU A 5 6.95 9.96 1.13
CA GLU A 5 6.80 9.59 2.53
C GLU A 5 5.65 8.59 2.68
N LEU A 6 5.96 7.40 3.18
CA LEU A 6 4.99 6.38 3.58
C LEU A 6 4.94 6.31 5.11
N LYS A 7 3.74 6.21 5.67
CA LYS A 7 3.55 6.12 7.13
C LYS A 7 3.96 4.77 7.71
N TYR A 8 3.91 3.72 6.88
CA TYR A 8 4.23 2.35 7.25
C TYR A 8 5.16 1.73 6.22
N SER A 9 5.86 0.66 6.61
CA SER A 9 6.67 -0.15 5.70
C SER A 9 5.81 -0.70 4.57
N LEU A 10 6.37 -0.76 3.36
CA LEU A 10 5.71 -1.34 2.20
C LEU A 10 6.59 -2.46 1.64
N VAL A 11 6.01 -3.66 1.53
CA VAL A 11 6.62 -4.79 0.83
C VAL A 11 5.98 -4.86 -0.55
N ILE A 12 6.81 -4.93 -1.60
CA ILE A 12 6.38 -5.06 -2.99
C ILE A 12 6.95 -6.37 -3.53
N GLU A 13 6.09 -7.21 -4.10
CA GLU A 13 6.43 -8.54 -4.61
C GLU A 13 6.02 -8.66 -6.07
N ALA A 14 6.86 -9.30 -6.88
CA ALA A 14 6.49 -9.67 -8.23
C ALA A 14 5.44 -10.78 -8.18
N THR A 15 4.42 -10.69 -9.04
CA THR A 15 3.41 -11.74 -9.15
C THR A 15 3.73 -12.70 -10.29
N ALA A 16 2.96 -13.79 -10.41
CA ALA A 16 3.05 -14.70 -11.55
C ALA A 16 2.60 -14.03 -12.86
N ASP A 17 1.79 -12.98 -12.78
CA ASP A 17 1.45 -12.14 -13.93
C ASP A 17 2.50 -11.02 -14.07
N PRO A 18 3.30 -10.99 -15.15
CA PRO A 18 4.36 -10.00 -15.33
C PRO A 18 3.85 -8.56 -15.46
N GLY A 19 2.54 -8.36 -15.67
CA GLY A 19 1.93 -7.04 -15.71
C GLY A 19 1.65 -6.43 -14.34
N PHE A 20 1.87 -7.17 -13.23
CA PHE A 20 1.50 -6.74 -11.89
C PHE A 20 2.54 -7.04 -10.82
N PHE A 21 2.62 -6.12 -9.87
CA PHE A 21 3.22 -6.28 -8.56
C PHE A 21 2.11 -6.27 -7.51
N SER A 22 2.20 -7.15 -6.51
CA SER A 22 1.41 -7.05 -5.29
C SER A 22 2.18 -6.24 -4.27
N PHE A 23 1.46 -5.54 -3.40
CA PHE A 23 2.07 -4.89 -2.25
C PHE A 23 1.21 -5.03 -1.02
N TYR A 24 1.85 -4.99 0.14
CA TYR A 24 1.20 -4.99 1.44
C TYR A 24 2.08 -4.28 2.46
N SER A 25 1.50 -3.95 3.60
CA SER A 25 2.27 -3.48 4.76
C SER A 25 2.26 -4.54 5.85
N PRO A 26 3.42 -4.98 6.36
CA PRO A 26 3.47 -5.92 7.48
C PRO A 26 2.97 -5.28 8.79
N ASP A 27 3.02 -3.95 8.87
CA ASP A 27 2.72 -3.17 10.07
C ASP A 27 1.29 -2.58 10.06
N LEU A 28 0.58 -2.65 8.93
CA LEU A 28 -0.80 -2.17 8.77
C LEU A 28 -1.70 -3.33 8.34
N GLU A 29 -2.36 -3.95 9.31
CA GLU A 29 -3.17 -5.15 9.11
C GLU A 29 -4.29 -4.92 8.08
N GLY A 30 -4.47 -5.90 7.19
CA GLY A 30 -5.47 -5.86 6.12
C GLY A 30 -5.13 -4.92 4.95
N PHE A 31 -4.03 -4.18 5.00
CA PHE A 31 -3.61 -3.30 3.92
C PHE A 31 -2.85 -4.07 2.83
N THR A 32 -3.48 -4.22 1.67
CA THR A 32 -2.90 -4.87 0.49
C THR A 32 -3.37 -4.17 -0.79
N GLY A 33 -2.63 -4.35 -1.89
CA GLY A 33 -3.04 -3.83 -3.19
C GLY A 33 -2.17 -4.36 -4.34
N VAL A 34 -2.45 -3.86 -5.55
CA VAL A 34 -1.71 -4.22 -6.77
C VAL A 34 -1.37 -2.99 -7.60
N GLY A 35 -0.20 -3.01 -8.25
CA GLY A 35 0.26 -1.97 -9.15
C GLY A 35 0.94 -2.53 -10.40
N HIS A 36 1.03 -1.72 -11.45
CA HIS A 36 1.66 -2.11 -12.72
C HIS A 36 3.16 -1.82 -12.78
N SER A 37 3.67 -1.01 -11.85
CA SER A 37 5.10 -0.75 -11.64
C SER A 37 5.37 -0.51 -10.17
N VAL A 38 6.64 -0.48 -9.77
CA VAL A 38 7.05 -0.13 -8.40
C VAL A 38 6.59 1.28 -8.05
N GLU A 39 6.68 2.23 -9.00
CA GLU A 39 6.21 3.61 -8.81
C GLU A 39 4.70 3.65 -8.59
N ASP A 40 3.92 2.90 -9.38
CA ASP A 40 2.46 2.79 -9.21
C ASP A 40 2.11 2.22 -7.82
N CYS A 41 2.85 1.21 -7.36
CA CYS A 41 2.68 0.67 -6.01
C CYS A 41 2.93 1.73 -4.94
N LEU A 42 4.01 2.52 -5.05
CA LEU A 42 4.34 3.57 -4.09
C LEU A 42 3.28 4.68 -4.07
N TYR A 43 2.80 5.11 -5.24
CA TYR A 43 1.76 6.13 -5.35
C TYR A 43 0.43 5.67 -4.76
N LYS A 44 0.00 4.44 -5.08
CA LYS A 44 -1.20 3.84 -4.50
C LYS A 44 -1.07 3.62 -2.99
N ALA A 45 0.09 3.14 -2.54
CA ALA A 45 0.34 2.89 -1.13
C ALA A 45 0.24 4.16 -0.29
N LYS A 46 0.80 5.28 -0.77
CA LYS A 46 0.78 6.56 -0.07
C LYS A 46 -0.64 6.97 0.33
N TRP A 47 -1.56 7.00 -0.64
CA TRP A 47 -2.94 7.42 -0.38
C TRP A 47 -3.78 6.31 0.25
N GLY A 48 -3.62 5.08 -0.22
CA GLY A 48 -4.39 3.94 0.28
C GLY A 48 -4.16 3.67 1.77
N MET A 49 -2.94 3.89 2.29
CA MET A 49 -2.68 3.77 3.74
C MET A 49 -3.51 4.78 4.54
N GLU A 50 -3.60 6.03 4.08
CA GLU A 50 -4.37 7.06 4.77
C GLU A 50 -5.88 6.77 4.74
N GLU A 51 -6.39 6.34 3.59
CA GLU A 51 -7.78 5.94 3.42
C GLU A 51 -8.14 4.74 4.29
N HIS A 52 -7.29 3.72 4.31
CA HIS A 52 -7.48 2.52 5.14
C HIS A 52 -7.57 2.87 6.63
N ILE A 53 -6.64 3.69 7.14
CA ILE A 53 -6.62 4.14 8.53
C ILE A 53 -7.86 4.97 8.88
N ASN A 54 -8.29 5.86 7.98
CA ASN A 54 -9.49 6.66 8.21
C ASN A 54 -10.73 5.78 8.28
N LEU A 55 -10.85 4.78 7.40
CA LEU A 55 -11.95 3.83 7.42
C LEU A 55 -11.97 2.98 8.69
N LEU A 56 -10.80 2.54 9.19
CA LEU A 56 -10.69 1.82 10.45
C LEU A 56 -11.19 2.68 11.62
N LYS A 57 -10.74 3.93 11.70
CA LYS A 57 -11.19 4.89 12.72
C LYS A 57 -12.69 5.15 12.68
N GLU A 58 -13.25 5.34 11.48
CA GLU A 58 -14.69 5.54 11.30
C GLU A 58 -15.52 4.35 11.78
N LYS A 59 -14.97 3.14 11.65
CA LYS A 59 -15.62 1.89 12.08
C LYS A 59 -15.32 1.50 13.53
N GLY A 60 -14.51 2.29 14.25
CA GLY A 60 -14.07 1.96 15.61
C GLY A 60 -13.20 0.69 15.65
N LEU A 61 -12.50 0.40 14.56
CA LEU A 61 -11.53 -0.69 14.45
C LEU A 61 -10.12 -0.17 14.78
N PRO A 62 -9.22 -1.06 15.26
CA PRO A 62 -7.83 -0.69 15.54
C PRO A 62 -7.09 -0.12 14.32
#